data_AF-A0A7L3K279-F1
#
_entry.id   AF-A0A7L3K279-F1
#
_cell.length_a   1.000
_cell.length_b   1.000
_cell.length_c   1.000
_cell.angle_alpha   90.00
_cell.angle_beta   90.00
_cell.angle_gamma   90.00
#
_symmetry.space_group_name_H-M   'P 1'
#
loop_
_entity.id
_entity.type
_entity.pdbx_description
1 polymer ?
#
loop_
_entity_poly.entity_id
_entity_poly.type
_entity_poly.pdbx_seq_one_letter_code
_entity_poly.pdbx_strand_id
1 'polypeptide(L)'
;RWWESSPGAWTGVLGGRVWTLRQDGDRLWYTVYGAKLDAAETDRILCDYFQLDVGLSALYRAWGAADPLFHKVANDFPGVRVLRQDPVECLFSFICTSNNHISRITAMIERLCQAFGRHLCCLDSRPFHAFPSVSALTGADAEARLRALGFGYRAKFVSGSARAIAEGLGTEGLCQLRTVPYAEARRVLCALPGVGAKVADCVCLLSLDKAEAVPVDTHVWHIARQRYGVALGSKSLTPRVYQEIGDFFRGLWGPRAGWAQAV
;
A
#
# COMPACT_ATOMS: atom_id res chain seq x y z
N ARG A 1 -4.52 6.20 -3.96
CA ARG A 1 -5.86 6.70 -4.37
C ARG A 1 -5.71 7.86 -5.36
N TRP A 2 -5.03 7.60 -6.47
CA TRP A 2 -4.65 8.61 -7.45
C TRP A 2 -5.19 8.21 -8.82
N TRP A 3 -5.57 9.20 -9.61
CA TRP A 3 -5.86 9.01 -11.04
C TRP A 3 -5.28 10.17 -11.84
N GLU A 4 -5.02 9.91 -13.11
CA GLU A 4 -4.59 10.94 -14.03
C GLU A 4 -5.79 11.82 -14.41
N SER A 5 -5.82 13.03 -13.87
CA SER A 5 -6.90 14.02 -14.07
C SER A 5 -6.72 14.84 -15.35
N SER A 6 -5.49 14.99 -15.80
CA SER A 6 -5.09 15.51 -17.11
C SER A 6 -3.69 14.95 -17.43
N PRO A 7 -3.22 14.98 -18.69
CA PRO A 7 -1.95 14.36 -19.07
C PRO A 7 -0.78 14.78 -18.16
N GLY A 8 -0.19 13.82 -17.45
CA GLY A 8 0.91 14.02 -16.50
C GLY A 8 0.52 14.61 -15.14
N ALA A 9 -0.76 14.88 -14.89
CA ALA A 9 -1.25 15.44 -13.63
C ALA A 9 -2.17 14.46 -12.89
N TRP A 10 -1.75 14.09 -11.69
CA TRP A 10 -2.39 13.10 -10.84
C TRP A 10 -3.17 13.77 -9.72
N THR A 11 -4.46 13.47 -9.61
CA THR A 11 -5.31 13.99 -8.53
C THR A 11 -5.70 12.87 -7.58
N GLY A 12 -5.68 13.13 -6.28
CA GLY A 12 -5.91 12.12 -5.26
C GLY A 12 -6.06 12.68 -3.85
N VAL A 13 -6.21 11.78 -2.88
CA VAL A 13 -6.35 12.12 -1.46
C VAL A 13 -5.12 11.67 -0.69
N LEU A 14 -4.53 12.58 0.08
CA LEU A 14 -3.39 12.34 0.96
C LEU A 14 -3.55 13.20 2.23
N GLY A 15 -3.36 12.61 3.40
CA GLY A 15 -3.44 13.34 4.68
C GLY A 15 -4.78 14.01 4.93
N GLY A 16 -5.89 13.40 4.45
CA GLY A 16 -7.24 13.97 4.57
C GLY A 16 -7.47 15.22 3.70
N ARG A 17 -6.63 15.44 2.69
CA ARG A 17 -6.70 16.58 1.76
C ARG A 17 -6.68 16.10 0.32
N VAL A 18 -7.21 16.91 -0.58
CA VAL A 18 -7.15 16.64 -2.02
C VAL A 18 -5.94 17.35 -2.61
N TRP A 19 -5.21 16.64 -3.45
CA TRP A 19 -3.98 17.09 -4.08
C TRP A 19 -4.05 16.86 -5.58
N THR A 20 -3.51 17.78 -6.36
CA THR A 20 -3.10 17.54 -7.75
C THR A 20 -1.60 17.68 -7.83
N LEU A 21 -0.92 16.67 -8.37
CA LEU A 21 0.53 16.58 -8.49
C LEU A 21 0.93 16.47 -9.95
N ARG A 22 1.99 17.16 -10.35
CA ARG A 22 2.58 17.05 -11.69
C ARG A 22 4.09 17.15 -11.59
N GLN A 23 4.79 16.28 -12.29
CA GLN A 23 6.24 16.38 -12.42
C GLN A 23 6.60 17.17 -13.68
N ASP A 24 7.64 18.01 -13.58
CA ASP A 24 8.31 18.62 -14.71
C ASP A 24 9.83 18.64 -14.44
N GLY A 25 10.58 17.87 -15.22
CA GLY A 25 12.01 17.64 -14.97
C GLY A 25 12.28 17.08 -13.57
N ASP A 26 13.07 17.83 -12.80
CA ASP A 26 13.47 17.52 -11.42
C ASP A 26 12.53 18.13 -10.36
N ARG A 27 11.41 18.73 -10.78
CA ARG A 27 10.45 19.41 -9.88
C ARG A 27 9.13 18.65 -9.78
N LEU A 28 8.63 18.55 -8.56
CA LEU A 28 7.27 18.11 -8.26
C LEU A 28 6.39 19.33 -7.96
N TRP A 29 5.51 19.67 -8.87
CA TRP A 29 4.49 20.70 -8.69
C TRP A 29 3.27 20.10 -7.98
N TYR A 30 2.66 20.89 -7.11
CA TYR A 30 1.46 20.48 -6.39
C TYR A 30 0.42 21.60 -6.30
N THR A 31 -0.83 21.20 -6.15
CA THR A 31 -1.95 22.04 -5.72
C THR A 31 -2.68 21.31 -4.61
N VAL A 32 -2.92 21.99 -3.48
CA VAL A 32 -3.70 21.45 -2.35
C VAL A 32 -5.03 22.17 -2.28
N TYR A 33 -6.12 21.42 -2.27
CA TYR A 33 -7.46 21.99 -2.19
C TYR A 33 -7.95 22.06 -0.74
N GLY A 34 -8.59 23.17 -0.38
CA GLY A 34 -9.10 23.45 0.96
C GLY A 34 -8.25 24.46 1.72
N ALA A 35 -8.13 24.27 3.04
CA ALA A 35 -7.38 25.20 3.90
C ALA A 35 -5.89 25.23 3.52
N LYS A 36 -5.36 26.45 3.33
CA LYS A 36 -3.96 26.68 2.94
C LYS A 36 -3.03 26.08 3.99
N LEU A 37 -2.11 25.23 3.54
CA LEU A 37 -0.99 24.75 4.33
C LEU A 37 0.17 25.72 4.21
N ASP A 38 1.00 25.78 5.25
CA ASP A 38 2.31 26.40 5.09
C ASP A 38 3.21 25.53 4.18
N ALA A 39 4.23 26.15 3.58
CA ALA A 39 5.10 25.47 2.64
C ALA A 39 5.90 24.34 3.31
N ALA A 40 6.37 24.54 4.55
CA ALA A 40 7.18 23.56 5.26
C ALA A 40 6.37 22.31 5.65
N GLU A 41 5.10 22.47 6.03
CA GLU A 41 4.17 21.37 6.27
C GLU A 41 3.87 20.61 4.98
N THR A 42 3.68 21.32 3.87
CA THR A 42 3.45 20.68 2.57
C THR A 42 4.65 19.85 2.14
N ASP A 43 5.85 20.42 2.21
CA ASP A 43 7.10 19.73 1.89
C ASP A 43 7.28 18.51 2.78
N ARG A 44 7.01 18.61 4.08
CA ARG A 44 7.08 17.48 5.01
C ARG A 44 6.14 16.35 4.61
N ILE A 45 4.90 16.66 4.25
CA ILE A 45 3.89 15.66 3.84
C ILE A 45 4.34 14.94 2.56
N LEU A 46 4.77 15.69 1.54
CA LEU A 46 5.17 15.11 0.25
C LEU A 46 6.49 14.34 0.36
N CYS A 47 7.48 14.88 1.07
CA CYS A 47 8.75 14.19 1.35
C CYS A 47 8.53 12.87 2.10
N ASP A 48 7.64 12.86 3.10
CA ASP A 48 7.30 11.63 3.84
C ASP A 48 6.57 10.62 2.94
N TYR A 49 5.51 11.06 2.24
CA TYR A 49 4.67 10.18 1.43
C TYR A 49 5.44 9.52 0.28
N PHE A 50 6.28 10.28 -0.41
CA PHE A 50 7.12 9.77 -1.51
C PHE A 50 8.47 9.24 -1.04
N GLN A 51 8.82 9.41 0.24
CA GLN A 51 10.11 9.02 0.85
C GLN A 51 11.32 9.65 0.13
N LEU A 52 11.23 10.96 -0.15
CA LEU A 52 12.17 11.68 -1.02
C LEU A 52 13.59 11.81 -0.45
N ASP A 53 13.76 11.60 0.85
CA ASP A 53 15.04 11.53 1.56
C ASP A 53 15.87 10.29 1.16
N VAL A 54 15.23 9.24 0.63
CA VAL A 54 15.91 8.02 0.21
C VAL A 54 16.57 8.19 -1.16
N GLY A 55 17.89 7.97 -1.24
CA GLY A 55 18.65 8.03 -2.49
C GLY A 55 18.34 6.87 -3.46
N LEU A 56 17.24 6.98 -4.21
CA LEU A 56 16.73 5.90 -5.09
C LEU A 56 17.77 5.42 -6.12
N SER A 57 18.53 6.33 -6.75
CA SER A 57 19.55 5.95 -7.74
C SER A 57 20.65 5.08 -7.15
N ALA A 58 20.99 5.26 -5.87
CA ALA A 58 21.96 4.40 -5.19
C ALA A 58 21.39 2.99 -4.97
N LEU A 59 20.10 2.87 -4.65
CA LEU A 59 19.41 1.59 -4.52
C LEU A 59 19.35 0.85 -5.86
N TYR A 60 18.96 1.52 -6.94
CA TYR A 60 18.95 0.95 -8.29
C TYR A 60 20.33 0.39 -8.69
N ARG A 61 21.40 1.13 -8.40
CA ARG A 61 22.78 0.65 -8.65
C ARG A 61 23.11 -0.59 -7.81
N ALA A 62 22.77 -0.59 -6.53
CA ALA A 62 23.04 -1.72 -5.63
C ALA A 62 22.28 -2.98 -6.05
N TRP A 63 20.98 -2.86 -6.34
CA TRP A 63 20.16 -3.99 -6.81
C TRP A 63 20.59 -4.48 -8.17
N GLY A 64 20.93 -3.59 -9.11
CA GLY A 64 21.45 -4.00 -10.42
C GLY A 64 22.82 -4.70 -10.34
N ALA A 65 23.67 -4.34 -9.37
CA ALA A 65 24.92 -5.04 -9.14
C ALA A 65 24.72 -6.45 -8.57
N ALA A 66 23.68 -6.63 -7.74
CA ALA A 66 23.34 -7.93 -7.15
C ALA A 66 22.54 -8.84 -8.08
N ASP A 67 21.78 -8.27 -9.01
CA ASP A 67 20.81 -8.98 -9.84
C ASP A 67 20.86 -8.49 -11.31
N PRO A 68 21.44 -9.28 -12.23
CA PRO A 68 21.50 -8.95 -13.65
C PRO A 68 20.13 -8.79 -14.31
N LEU A 69 19.09 -9.48 -13.81
CA LEU A 69 17.74 -9.31 -14.34
C LEU A 69 17.17 -7.96 -13.93
N PHE A 70 17.32 -7.59 -12.66
CA PHE A 70 16.96 -6.25 -12.18
C PHE A 70 17.69 -5.17 -12.97
N HIS A 71 19.01 -5.30 -13.16
CA HIS A 71 19.81 -4.32 -13.92
C HIS A 71 19.25 -4.06 -15.32
N LYS A 72 18.80 -5.12 -16.01
CA LYS A 72 18.22 -5.02 -17.34
C LYS A 72 16.88 -4.25 -17.33
N VAL A 73 16.01 -4.55 -16.37
CA VAL A 73 14.65 -3.99 -16.28
C VAL A 73 14.66 -2.55 -15.74
N ALA A 74 15.60 -2.23 -14.85
CA ALA A 74 15.67 -0.94 -14.16
C ALA A 74 15.78 0.28 -15.11
N ASN A 75 16.33 0.09 -16.31
CA ASN A 75 16.44 1.15 -17.32
C ASN A 75 15.09 1.50 -17.95
N ASP A 76 14.18 0.54 -18.06
CA ASP A 76 12.84 0.72 -18.65
C ASP A 76 11.85 1.32 -17.63
N PHE A 77 12.13 1.16 -16.32
CA PHE A 77 11.27 1.61 -15.23
C PHE A 77 12.03 2.50 -14.23
N PRO A 78 12.52 3.69 -14.66
CA PRO A 78 13.19 4.61 -13.76
C PRO A 78 12.20 5.26 -12.79
N GLY A 79 12.67 5.59 -11.59
CA GLY A 79 11.91 6.43 -10.65
C GLY A 79 10.79 5.73 -9.89
N VAL A 80 10.68 4.40 -9.97
CA VAL A 80 9.66 3.66 -9.21
C VAL A 80 10.01 3.70 -7.72
N ARG A 81 9.10 4.27 -6.94
CA ARG A 81 9.24 4.45 -5.48
C ARG A 81 8.13 3.76 -4.73
N VAL A 82 8.45 3.29 -3.52
CA VAL A 82 7.47 2.80 -2.56
C VAL A 82 6.89 3.99 -1.80
N LEU A 83 5.56 4.13 -1.81
CA LEU A 83 4.87 5.16 -1.05
C LEU A 83 4.80 4.79 0.43
N ARG A 84 4.87 5.79 1.31
CA ARG A 84 4.65 5.65 2.75
C ARG A 84 3.23 6.04 3.11
N GLN A 85 2.33 5.06 3.08
CA GLN A 85 0.90 5.26 3.24
C GLN A 85 0.50 5.33 4.72
N ASP A 86 -0.68 5.90 4.97
CA ASP A 86 -1.35 5.80 6.26
C ASP A 86 -1.69 4.33 6.57
N PRO A 87 -1.37 3.80 7.77
CA PRO A 87 -1.59 2.39 8.11
C PRO A 87 -3.04 1.93 8.03
N VAL A 88 -4.02 2.80 8.37
CA VAL A 88 -5.45 2.47 8.30
C VAL A 88 -5.89 2.38 6.85
N GLU A 89 -5.60 3.41 6.05
CA GLU A 89 -5.90 3.43 4.62
C GLU A 89 -5.26 2.24 3.90
N CYS A 90 -3.98 1.96 4.19
CA CYS A 90 -3.24 0.86 3.58
C CYS A 90 -3.88 -0.49 3.93
N LEU A 91 -4.11 -0.77 5.22
CA LEU A 91 -4.67 -2.04 5.69
C LEU A 91 -6.02 -2.35 5.06
N PHE A 92 -6.99 -1.44 5.18
CA PHE A 92 -8.33 -1.69 4.69
C PHE A 92 -8.40 -1.71 3.15
N SER A 93 -7.52 -0.97 2.47
CA SER A 93 -7.35 -1.08 1.02
C SER A 93 -6.84 -2.46 0.63
N PHE A 94 -5.82 -3.00 1.32
CA PHE A 94 -5.25 -4.31 0.99
C PHE A 94 -6.15 -5.49 1.37
N ILE A 95 -6.99 -5.38 2.41
CA ILE A 95 -8.06 -6.36 2.67
C ILE A 95 -8.98 -6.51 1.44
N CYS A 96 -9.18 -5.43 0.66
CA CYS A 96 -9.99 -5.45 -0.55
C CYS A 96 -9.33 -6.13 -1.77
N THR A 97 -8.02 -6.40 -1.71
CA THR A 97 -7.22 -6.87 -2.86
C THR A 97 -7.22 -8.39 -3.06
N SER A 98 -7.42 -9.17 -2.00
CA SER A 98 -7.34 -10.64 -2.03
C SER A 98 -8.29 -11.22 -3.07
N ASN A 99 -7.81 -11.96 -4.08
CA ASN A 99 -8.60 -12.51 -5.19
C ASN A 99 -9.44 -11.45 -5.95
N ASN A 100 -8.78 -10.39 -6.42
CA ASN A 100 -9.42 -9.25 -7.06
C ASN A 100 -8.47 -8.62 -8.11
N HIS A 101 -8.96 -7.65 -8.90
CA HIS A 101 -8.15 -6.94 -9.90
C HIS A 101 -8.22 -5.42 -9.69
N ILE A 102 -7.19 -4.70 -10.14
CA ILE A 102 -6.94 -3.29 -9.80
C ILE A 102 -8.16 -2.40 -10.06
N SER A 103 -8.79 -2.49 -11.22
CA SER A 103 -9.96 -1.65 -11.55
C SER A 103 -11.14 -1.84 -10.58
N ARG A 104 -11.43 -3.08 -10.16
CA ARG A 104 -12.49 -3.35 -9.18
C ARG A 104 -12.08 -2.93 -7.78
N ILE A 105 -10.82 -3.12 -7.40
CA ILE A 105 -10.28 -2.67 -6.11
C ILE A 105 -10.40 -1.15 -6.00
N THR A 106 -9.99 -0.41 -7.02
CA THR A 106 -10.09 1.06 -7.06
C THR A 106 -11.54 1.51 -6.86
N ALA A 107 -12.49 0.95 -7.62
CA ALA A 107 -13.90 1.28 -7.49
C ALA A 107 -14.48 0.90 -6.10
N MET A 108 -14.02 -0.21 -5.51
CA MET A 108 -14.43 -0.59 -4.15
C MET A 108 -13.94 0.41 -3.11
N ILE A 109 -12.67 0.83 -3.18
CA ILE A 109 -12.10 1.81 -2.25
C ILE A 109 -12.80 3.18 -2.41
N GLU A 110 -13.13 3.58 -3.63
CA GLU A 110 -13.91 4.80 -3.87
C GLU A 110 -15.29 4.74 -3.20
N ARG A 111 -16.03 3.65 -3.38
CA ARG A 111 -17.33 3.44 -2.71
C ARG A 111 -17.21 3.40 -1.19
N LEU A 112 -16.16 2.77 -0.66
CA LEU A 112 -15.87 2.76 0.78
C LEU A 112 -15.70 4.18 1.33
N CYS A 113 -14.87 4.99 0.66
CA CYS A 113 -14.61 6.37 1.07
C CYS A 113 -15.88 7.23 0.93
N GLN A 114 -16.67 7.06 -0.13
CA GLN A 114 -17.93 7.80 -0.29
C GLN A 114 -18.97 7.45 0.79
N ALA A 115 -19.06 6.18 1.17
CA ALA A 115 -20.08 5.74 2.13
C ALA A 115 -19.71 5.97 3.60
N PHE A 116 -18.42 5.88 3.95
CA PHE A 116 -17.96 5.91 5.34
C PHE A 116 -16.93 7.01 5.63
N GLY A 117 -16.43 7.69 4.60
CA GLY A 117 -15.47 8.78 4.73
C GLY A 117 -16.16 10.15 4.82
N ARG A 118 -15.49 11.09 5.48
CA ARG A 118 -15.95 12.49 5.52
C ARG A 118 -15.74 13.14 4.15
N HIS A 119 -16.74 13.87 3.66
CA HIS A 119 -16.62 14.69 2.47
C HIS A 119 -15.52 15.77 2.63
N LEU A 120 -14.66 15.92 1.64
CA LEU A 120 -13.56 16.88 1.61
C LEU A 120 -13.91 18.08 0.74
N CYS A 121 -14.14 17.84 -0.55
CA CYS A 121 -14.53 18.85 -1.53
C CYS A 121 -15.08 18.18 -2.78
N CYS A 122 -15.62 18.98 -3.69
CA CYS A 122 -15.94 18.58 -5.06
C CYS A 122 -15.01 19.34 -6.00
N LEU A 123 -14.31 18.62 -6.89
CA LEU A 123 -13.59 19.24 -8.00
C LEU A 123 -14.36 18.91 -9.28
N ASP A 124 -14.74 19.94 -10.01
CA ASP A 124 -15.73 19.88 -11.08
C ASP A 124 -17.02 19.21 -10.56
N SER A 125 -17.32 17.99 -11.01
CA SER A 125 -18.47 17.18 -10.60
C SER A 125 -18.10 15.94 -9.78
N ARG A 126 -16.81 15.78 -9.43
CA ARG A 126 -16.32 14.60 -8.72
C ARG A 126 -16.18 14.88 -7.22
N PRO A 127 -16.91 14.15 -6.35
CA PRO A 127 -16.79 14.32 -4.91
C PRO A 127 -15.59 13.55 -4.36
N PHE A 128 -14.85 14.18 -3.46
CA PHE A 128 -13.72 13.61 -2.75
C PHE A 128 -14.05 13.39 -1.30
N HIS A 129 -13.63 12.25 -0.78
CA HIS A 129 -13.85 11.86 0.62
C HIS A 129 -12.53 11.43 1.26
N ALA A 130 -12.39 11.68 2.56
CA ALA A 130 -11.31 11.09 3.34
C ALA A 130 -11.45 9.56 3.35
N PHE A 131 -10.37 8.86 3.69
CA PHE A 131 -10.51 7.45 4.05
C PHE A 131 -11.33 7.35 5.35
N PRO A 132 -12.18 6.32 5.52
CA PRO A 132 -12.96 6.16 6.74
C PRO A 132 -12.07 6.02 7.98
N SER A 133 -12.49 6.57 9.12
CA SER A 133 -11.88 6.24 10.41
C SER A 133 -12.20 4.78 10.78
N VAL A 134 -11.38 4.18 11.66
CA VAL A 134 -11.68 2.85 12.21
C VAL A 134 -13.08 2.84 12.85
N SER A 135 -13.42 3.87 13.62
CA SER A 135 -14.72 4.02 14.27
C SER A 135 -15.91 4.07 13.29
N ALA A 136 -15.73 4.62 12.09
CA ALA A 136 -16.77 4.63 11.07
C ALA A 136 -17.09 3.21 10.53
N LEU A 137 -16.16 2.27 10.70
CA LEU A 137 -16.26 0.90 10.19
C LEU A 137 -16.67 -0.12 11.27
N THR A 138 -16.79 0.28 12.54
CA THR A 138 -17.18 -0.63 13.64
C THR A 138 -18.69 -0.78 13.83
N GLY A 139 -19.49 0.12 13.25
CA GLY A 139 -20.95 0.19 13.39
C GLY A 139 -21.65 -1.16 13.18
N ALA A 140 -22.79 -1.34 13.85
CA ALA A 140 -23.58 -2.58 13.75
C ALA A 140 -24.05 -2.86 12.30
N ASP A 141 -24.34 -1.80 11.55
CA ASP A 141 -24.78 -1.82 10.15
C ASP A 141 -23.62 -1.82 9.13
N ALA A 142 -22.37 -1.61 9.56
CA ALA A 142 -21.23 -1.41 8.67
C ALA A 142 -21.03 -2.59 7.70
N GLU A 143 -21.09 -3.83 8.20
CA GLU A 143 -20.97 -5.02 7.34
C GLU A 143 -22.10 -5.08 6.30
N ALA A 144 -23.34 -4.84 6.71
CA ALA A 144 -24.49 -4.90 5.81
C ALA A 144 -24.39 -3.85 4.70
N ARG A 145 -23.98 -2.62 5.05
CA ARG A 145 -23.72 -1.54 4.09
C ARG A 145 -22.57 -1.88 3.14
N LEU A 146 -21.47 -2.44 3.63
CA LEU A 146 -20.36 -2.90 2.78
C LEU A 146 -20.79 -4.00 1.81
N ARG A 147 -21.64 -4.94 2.24
CA ARG A 147 -22.23 -5.97 1.37
C ARG A 147 -23.06 -5.34 0.26
N ALA A 148 -23.92 -4.36 0.58
CA ALA A 148 -24.71 -3.62 -0.39
C ALA A 148 -23.83 -2.85 -1.41
N LEU A 149 -22.63 -2.42 -1.01
CA LEU A 149 -21.64 -1.77 -1.88
C LEU A 149 -20.79 -2.75 -2.72
N GLY A 150 -21.09 -4.05 -2.67
CA GLY A 150 -20.45 -5.07 -3.49
C GLY A 150 -19.13 -5.62 -2.94
N PHE A 151 -18.86 -5.48 -1.63
CA PHE A 151 -17.66 -6.04 -1.00
C PHE A 151 -17.68 -7.57 -0.88
N GLY A 152 -18.88 -8.18 -0.98
CA GLY A 152 -19.06 -9.62 -0.82
C GLY A 152 -18.55 -10.11 0.54
N TYR A 153 -17.81 -11.23 0.55
CA TYR A 153 -17.26 -11.78 1.80
C TYR A 153 -16.27 -10.85 2.50
N ARG A 154 -15.62 -9.92 1.78
CA ARG A 154 -14.66 -8.97 2.35
C ARG A 154 -15.32 -7.94 3.27
N ALA A 155 -16.63 -7.76 3.17
CA ALA A 155 -17.38 -6.90 4.08
C ALA A 155 -17.16 -7.32 5.54
N LYS A 156 -17.20 -8.64 5.81
CA LYS A 156 -16.94 -9.23 7.14
C LYS A 156 -15.49 -8.98 7.60
N PHE A 157 -14.55 -8.97 6.68
CA PHE A 157 -13.13 -8.73 6.99
C PHE A 157 -12.86 -7.27 7.33
N VAL A 158 -13.45 -6.34 6.57
CA VAL A 158 -13.33 -4.90 6.85
C VAL A 158 -13.99 -4.56 8.18
N SER A 159 -15.26 -4.92 8.41
CA SER A 159 -15.93 -4.64 9.68
C SER A 159 -15.29 -5.38 10.86
N GLY A 160 -14.92 -6.65 10.68
CA GLY A 160 -14.28 -7.47 11.70
C GLY A 160 -12.90 -6.95 12.10
N SER A 161 -12.06 -6.56 11.14
CA SER A 161 -10.75 -5.95 11.42
C SER A 161 -10.89 -4.59 12.09
N ALA A 162 -11.87 -3.77 11.69
CA ALA A 162 -12.13 -2.50 12.36
C ALA A 162 -12.50 -2.69 13.84
N ARG A 163 -13.36 -3.67 14.16
CA ARG A 163 -13.72 -3.99 15.54
C ARG A 163 -12.53 -4.53 16.33
N ALA A 164 -11.79 -5.48 15.76
CA ALA A 164 -10.60 -6.04 16.41
C ALA A 164 -9.53 -4.98 16.71
N ILE A 165 -9.35 -4.00 15.82
CA ILE A 165 -8.44 -2.86 16.06
C ILE A 165 -9.00 -1.95 17.16
N ALA A 166 -10.29 -1.60 17.11
CA ALA A 166 -10.91 -0.71 18.08
C ALA A 166 -10.92 -1.29 19.51
N GLU A 167 -11.11 -2.61 19.64
CA GLU A 167 -11.11 -3.33 20.93
C GLU A 167 -9.70 -3.69 21.41
N GLY A 168 -8.74 -3.78 20.50
CA GLY A 168 -7.37 -4.18 20.79
C GLY A 168 -6.40 -2.99 20.82
N LEU A 169 -5.47 -2.97 19.87
CA LEU A 169 -4.33 -2.04 19.84
C LEU A 169 -4.70 -0.57 19.51
N GLY A 170 -5.93 -0.32 19.04
CA GLY A 170 -6.37 1.01 18.61
C GLY A 170 -5.70 1.50 17.32
N THR A 171 -6.11 2.66 16.83
CA THR A 171 -5.49 3.28 15.64
C THR A 171 -4.04 3.69 15.92
N GLU A 172 -3.75 4.17 17.12
CA GLU A 172 -2.40 4.55 17.51
C GLU A 172 -1.45 3.35 17.56
N GLY A 173 -1.89 2.21 18.12
CA GLY A 173 -1.09 0.99 18.13
C GLY A 173 -0.77 0.50 16.71
N LEU A 174 -1.64 0.75 15.74
CA LEU A 174 -1.41 0.34 14.35
C LEU A 174 -0.27 1.17 13.74
N CYS A 175 -0.24 2.46 14.05
CA CYS A 175 0.87 3.35 13.70
C CYS A 175 2.16 2.96 14.42
N GLN A 176 2.08 2.56 15.70
CA GLN A 176 3.26 2.12 16.47
C GLN A 176 3.89 0.83 15.92
N LEU A 177 3.21 0.05 15.07
CA LEU A 177 3.85 -1.07 14.37
C LEU A 177 4.99 -0.63 13.44
N ARG A 178 5.10 0.67 13.12
CA ARG A 178 6.29 1.24 12.46
C ARG A 178 7.57 1.04 13.25
N THR A 179 7.52 1.00 14.58
CA THR A 179 8.73 0.91 15.43
C THR A 179 9.09 -0.50 15.85
N VAL A 180 8.19 -1.48 15.71
CA VAL A 180 8.45 -2.88 16.09
C VAL A 180 9.17 -3.64 14.97
N PRO A 181 9.86 -4.76 15.23
CA PRO A 181 10.47 -5.58 14.18
C PRO A 181 9.45 -6.09 13.14
N TYR A 182 9.88 -6.25 11.88
CA TYR A 182 9.03 -6.72 10.78
C TYR A 182 8.25 -8.01 11.11
N ALA A 183 8.92 -9.01 11.71
CA ALA A 183 8.28 -10.28 12.08
C ALA A 183 7.12 -10.08 13.06
N GLU A 184 7.26 -9.14 13.99
CA GLU A 184 6.23 -8.83 14.98
C GLU A 184 5.07 -8.05 14.37
N ALA A 185 5.35 -7.01 13.57
CA ALA A 185 4.33 -6.26 12.85
C ALA A 185 3.48 -7.20 11.96
N ARG A 186 4.14 -8.09 11.23
CA ARG A 186 3.48 -9.10 10.39
C ARG A 186 2.62 -10.07 11.20
N ARG A 187 3.11 -10.53 12.36
CA ARG A 187 2.37 -11.43 13.26
C ARG A 187 1.09 -10.77 13.77
N VAL A 188 1.20 -9.51 14.23
CA VAL A 188 0.04 -8.73 14.72
C VAL A 188 -0.98 -8.53 13.61
N LEU A 189 -0.54 -8.13 12.41
CA LEU A 189 -1.43 -7.94 11.26
C LEU A 189 -2.16 -9.22 10.85
N CYS A 190 -1.46 -10.36 10.81
CA CYS A 190 -2.05 -11.66 10.45
C CYS A 190 -3.12 -12.18 11.42
N ALA A 191 -3.22 -11.61 12.63
CA ALA A 191 -4.30 -11.93 13.57
C ALA A 191 -5.63 -11.26 13.18
N LEU A 192 -5.61 -10.28 12.27
CA LEU A 192 -6.80 -9.54 11.86
C LEU A 192 -7.63 -10.33 10.82
N PRO A 193 -8.98 -10.27 10.89
CA PRO A 193 -9.87 -10.90 9.93
C PRO A 193 -9.58 -10.53 8.48
N GLY A 194 -9.26 -11.53 7.65
CA GLY A 194 -9.00 -11.35 6.22
C GLY A 194 -7.58 -10.91 5.87
N VAL A 195 -6.68 -10.83 6.85
CA VAL A 195 -5.28 -10.49 6.66
C VAL A 195 -4.43 -11.76 6.69
N GLY A 196 -4.05 -12.26 5.52
CA GLY A 196 -3.05 -13.32 5.38
C GLY A 196 -1.64 -12.77 5.16
N ALA A 197 -0.66 -13.65 5.03
CA ALA A 197 0.77 -13.30 4.84
C ALA A 197 1.00 -12.21 3.77
N LYS A 198 0.39 -12.36 2.58
CA LYS A 198 0.52 -11.38 1.50
C LYS A 198 -0.02 -10.00 1.88
N VAL A 199 -1.21 -9.95 2.47
CA VAL A 199 -1.83 -8.67 2.89
C VAL A 199 -1.00 -8.02 3.99
N ALA A 200 -0.55 -8.80 4.99
CA ALA A 200 0.31 -8.32 6.06
C ALA A 200 1.62 -7.74 5.51
N ASP A 201 2.28 -8.45 4.59
CA ASP A 201 3.53 -7.98 3.99
C ASP A 201 3.31 -6.72 3.14
N CYS A 202 2.18 -6.60 2.43
CA CYS A 202 1.85 -5.36 1.71
C CYS A 202 1.74 -4.17 2.67
N VAL A 203 1.05 -4.35 3.80
CA VAL A 203 0.87 -3.29 4.80
C VAL A 203 2.21 -2.96 5.47
N CYS A 204 3.00 -3.98 5.80
CA CYS A 204 4.37 -3.83 6.31
C CYS A 204 5.24 -2.96 5.38
N LEU A 205 5.27 -3.29 4.09
CA LEU A 205 6.06 -2.60 3.08
C LEU A 205 5.58 -1.17 2.82
N LEU A 206 4.26 -0.98 2.69
CA LEU A 206 3.68 0.24 2.15
C LEU A 206 3.21 1.24 3.21
N SER A 207 3.23 0.88 4.49
CA SER A 207 2.77 1.80 5.55
C SER A 207 3.48 1.68 6.90
N LEU A 208 4.19 0.58 7.17
CA LEU A 208 4.82 0.32 8.46
C LEU A 208 6.36 0.33 8.42
N ASP A 209 6.94 0.94 7.40
CA ASP A 209 8.39 1.17 7.28
C ASP A 209 9.24 -0.13 7.26
N LYS A 210 8.67 -1.25 6.79
CA LYS A 210 9.36 -2.55 6.66
C LYS A 210 9.83 -2.78 5.23
N ALA A 211 10.90 -2.09 4.84
CA ALA A 211 11.42 -2.13 3.46
C ALA A 211 11.87 -3.54 3.02
N GLU A 212 12.10 -4.45 3.97
CA GLU A 212 12.47 -5.85 3.76
C GLU A 212 11.27 -6.78 3.49
N ALA A 213 10.04 -6.31 3.69
CA ALA A 213 8.83 -7.11 3.46
C ALA A 213 8.63 -7.35 1.95
N VAL A 214 8.45 -8.61 1.55
CA VAL A 214 8.30 -9.03 0.15
C VAL A 214 6.95 -9.73 0.01
N PRO A 215 5.87 -9.03 -0.40
CA PRO A 215 4.56 -9.67 -0.55
C PRO A 215 4.56 -10.64 -1.74
N VAL A 216 4.35 -11.93 -1.49
CA VAL A 216 4.36 -12.94 -2.57
C VAL A 216 2.94 -13.29 -2.98
N ASP A 217 2.54 -12.89 -4.17
CA ASP A 217 1.32 -13.37 -4.82
C ASP A 217 1.62 -14.36 -5.94
N THR A 218 0.62 -14.69 -6.73
CA THR A 218 0.81 -15.59 -7.88
C THR A 218 1.76 -15.01 -8.91
N HIS A 219 1.78 -13.70 -9.17
CA HIS A 219 2.68 -13.11 -10.16
C HIS A 219 4.14 -13.18 -9.70
N VAL A 220 4.40 -12.79 -8.45
CA VAL A 220 5.73 -12.87 -7.84
C VAL A 220 6.21 -14.33 -7.79
N TRP A 221 5.31 -15.26 -7.47
CA TRP A 221 5.61 -16.69 -7.51
C TRP A 221 6.01 -17.17 -8.92
N HIS A 222 5.32 -16.71 -9.97
CA HIS A 222 5.69 -17.05 -11.35
C HIS A 222 7.05 -16.45 -11.74
N ILE A 223 7.34 -15.21 -11.37
CA ILE A 223 8.64 -14.57 -11.60
C ILE A 223 9.76 -15.35 -10.90
N ALA A 224 9.60 -15.65 -9.61
CA ALA A 224 10.56 -16.40 -8.83
C ALA A 224 10.89 -17.76 -9.46
N ARG A 225 9.87 -18.49 -9.94
CA ARG A 225 10.06 -19.79 -10.61
C ARG A 225 10.71 -19.66 -11.98
N GLN A 226 10.17 -18.81 -12.84
CA GLN A 226 10.54 -18.77 -14.27
C GLN A 226 11.82 -18.00 -14.55
N ARG A 227 12.24 -17.11 -13.65
CA ARG A 227 13.41 -16.24 -13.86
C ARG A 227 14.55 -16.52 -12.90
N TYR A 228 14.25 -16.99 -11.69
CA TYR A 228 15.27 -17.23 -10.66
C TYR A 228 15.40 -18.72 -10.28
N GLY A 229 14.54 -19.61 -10.79
CA GLY A 229 14.61 -21.04 -10.48
C GLY A 229 14.27 -21.39 -9.02
N VAL A 230 13.59 -20.48 -8.30
CA VAL A 230 13.19 -20.69 -6.90
C VAL A 230 11.86 -21.44 -6.84
N ALA A 231 11.69 -22.33 -5.85
CA ALA A 231 10.46 -23.11 -5.66
C ALA A 231 9.98 -23.91 -6.90
N LEU A 232 10.89 -24.37 -7.77
CA LEU A 232 10.56 -25.07 -9.02
C LEU A 232 9.69 -26.33 -8.80
N GLY A 233 9.95 -27.09 -7.73
CA GLY A 233 9.25 -28.34 -7.40
C GLY A 233 7.84 -28.16 -6.82
N SER A 234 7.42 -26.93 -6.54
CA SER A 234 6.12 -26.67 -5.90
C SER A 234 5.00 -26.45 -6.90
N LYS A 235 3.86 -27.14 -6.68
CA LYS A 235 2.66 -27.05 -7.51
C LYS A 235 1.69 -25.95 -7.06
N SER A 236 1.90 -25.37 -5.88
CA SER A 236 1.07 -24.31 -5.30
C SER A 236 1.89 -23.40 -4.39
N LEU A 237 1.38 -22.19 -4.16
CA LEU A 237 1.96 -21.22 -3.24
C LEU A 237 1.56 -21.54 -1.79
N THR A 238 2.27 -22.51 -1.19
CA THR A 238 2.10 -22.87 0.23
C THR A 238 2.80 -21.86 1.16
N PRO A 239 2.50 -21.84 2.46
CA PRO A 239 3.21 -20.96 3.41
C PRO A 239 4.73 -21.14 3.40
N ARG A 240 5.22 -22.37 3.22
CA ARG A 240 6.66 -22.66 3.11
C ARG A 240 7.25 -22.04 1.84
N VAL A 241 6.57 -22.20 0.70
CA VAL A 241 7.01 -21.64 -0.59
C VAL A 241 6.98 -20.12 -0.57
N TYR A 242 5.95 -19.55 0.05
CA TYR A 242 5.85 -18.11 0.28
C TYR A 242 7.08 -17.59 1.04
N GLN A 243 7.45 -18.27 2.13
CA GLN A 243 8.60 -17.90 2.94
C GLN A 243 9.92 -18.05 2.17
N GLU A 244 10.11 -19.17 1.48
CA GLU A 244 11.31 -19.44 0.65
C GLU A 244 11.55 -18.34 -0.39
N ILE A 245 10.50 -17.91 -1.10
CA ILE A 245 10.58 -16.86 -2.12
C ILE A 245 10.92 -15.51 -1.46
N GLY A 246 10.28 -15.19 -0.35
CA GLY A 246 10.56 -13.96 0.38
C GLY A 246 12.00 -13.91 0.90
N ASP A 247 12.50 -15.02 1.46
CA ASP A 247 13.87 -15.13 1.98
C ASP A 247 14.90 -15.06 0.86
N PHE A 248 14.62 -15.68 -0.29
CA PHE A 248 15.45 -15.55 -1.48
C PHE A 248 15.61 -14.08 -1.91
N PHE A 249 14.52 -13.34 -2.09
CA PHE A 249 14.59 -11.95 -2.52
C PHE A 249 15.20 -11.02 -1.48
N ARG A 250 15.00 -11.29 -0.17
CA ARG A 250 15.71 -10.59 0.90
C ARG A 250 17.22 -10.86 0.87
N GLY A 251 17.63 -12.09 0.58
CA GLY A 251 19.05 -12.44 0.40
C GLY A 251 19.67 -11.76 -0.82
N LEU A 252 18.91 -11.64 -1.91
CA LEU A 252 19.37 -11.05 -3.17
C LEU A 252 19.48 -9.51 -3.12
N TRP A 253 18.43 -8.83 -2.65
CA TRP A 253 18.32 -7.36 -2.71
C TRP A 253 18.55 -6.66 -1.36
N GLY A 254 18.78 -7.44 -0.29
CA GLY A 254 19.15 -6.93 1.02
C GLY A 254 17.99 -6.24 1.78
N PRO A 255 18.31 -5.28 2.68
CA PRO A 255 17.35 -4.68 3.60
C PRO A 255 16.17 -3.93 2.96
N ARG A 256 16.24 -3.61 1.67
CA ARG A 256 15.16 -2.93 0.92
C ARG A 256 14.60 -3.80 -0.20
N ALA A 257 14.59 -5.13 -0.04
CA ALA A 257 14.10 -6.06 -1.04
C ALA A 257 12.66 -5.82 -1.49
N GLY A 258 11.77 -5.37 -0.59
CA GLY A 258 10.40 -5.02 -0.96
C GLY A 258 10.31 -3.80 -1.89
N TRP A 259 11.31 -2.92 -1.86
CA TRP A 259 11.38 -1.79 -2.78
C TRP A 259 11.91 -2.21 -4.14
N ALA A 260 12.90 -3.10 -4.19
CA ALA A 260 13.35 -3.70 -5.45
C ALA A 260 12.21 -4.46 -6.13
N GLN A 261 11.40 -5.19 -5.36
CA GLN A 261 10.21 -5.90 -5.86
C GLN A 261 9.15 -4.96 -6.47
N ALA A 262 9.08 -3.69 -6.03
CA ALA A 262 8.11 -2.74 -6.54
C ALA A 262 8.44 -2.26 -7.96
N VAL A 263 9.71 -2.37 -8.36
CA VAL A 263 10.22 -2.09 -9.72
C VAL A 263 9.91 -3.27 -10.64
#